data_AF-A0A7W1YU48-F1
#
_entry.id   AF-A0A7W1YU48-F1
#
_cell.length_a   1.000
_cell.length_b   1.000
_cell.length_c   1.000
_cell.angle_alpha   90.00
_cell.angle_beta   90.00
_cell.angle_gamma   90.00
#
_symmetry.space_group_name_H-M   'P 1'
#
loop_
_entity.id
_entity.type
_entity.pdbx_description
1 polymer ?
#
loop_
_entity_poly.entity_id
_entity_poly.type
_entity_poly.pdbx_seq_one_letter_code
_entity_poly.pdbx_strand_id
1 'polypeptide(L)'
;MAENERLRERLGQVEPRIAELERLLEEVRRASKRQSAPFSKGRSKDEPQTPGRKKGDAHGRHGHRAVPVQPDRTLDAPLPACCPHCGEEVDLERWAEQFQTELPQVAPVVTRFRVGVGRCRGCRRRVQGRHPEQVSDALGRRRPRSGPGPWRGEHGCTIPSA
;
A
#
# COMPACT_ATOMS: atom_id res chain seq x y z
N MET A 1 -58.39 -43.32 -33.41
CA MET A 1 -56.99 -43.74 -33.65
C MET A 1 -56.09 -42.56 -34.05
N ALA A 2 -56.43 -41.78 -35.08
CA ALA A 2 -55.61 -40.64 -35.56
C ALA A 2 -55.30 -39.55 -34.50
N GLU A 3 -56.20 -39.29 -33.56
CA GLU A 3 -55.97 -38.32 -32.48
C GLU A 3 -54.90 -38.80 -31.48
N ASN A 4 -54.88 -40.10 -31.18
CA ASN A 4 -53.86 -40.70 -30.30
C ASN A 4 -52.46 -40.59 -30.90
N GLU A 5 -52.34 -40.69 -32.22
CA GLU A 5 -51.08 -40.59 -32.94
C GLU A 5 -50.55 -39.15 -32.96
N ARG A 6 -51.41 -38.17 -33.23
CA ARG A 6 -51.08 -36.74 -33.11
C ARG A 6 -50.66 -36.34 -31.70
N LEU A 7 -51.32 -36.91 -30.68
CA LEU A 7 -50.96 -36.66 -29.29
C LEU A 7 -49.58 -37.27 -28.95
N ARG A 8 -49.26 -38.46 -29.47
CA ARG A 8 -47.94 -39.09 -29.29
C ARG A 8 -46.82 -38.32 -29.96
N GLU A 9 -47.03 -37.80 -31.17
CA GLU A 9 -46.05 -36.93 -31.83
C GLU A 9 -45.81 -35.64 -31.04
N ARG A 10 -46.88 -35.01 -30.54
CA ARG A 10 -46.75 -33.81 -29.69
C ARG A 10 -46.01 -34.10 -28.39
N LEU A 11 -46.25 -35.23 -27.75
CA LEU A 11 -45.50 -35.66 -26.57
C LEU A 11 -44.01 -35.85 -26.90
N GLY A 12 -43.69 -36.53 -28.01
CA GLY A 12 -42.31 -36.73 -28.45
C GLY A 12 -41.55 -35.43 -28.76
N GLN A 13 -42.24 -34.33 -29.06
CA GLN A 13 -41.62 -33.01 -29.26
C GLN A 13 -41.54 -32.18 -27.97
N VAL A 14 -42.54 -32.29 -27.10
CA VAL A 14 -42.66 -31.47 -25.89
C VAL A 14 -41.80 -32.02 -24.76
N GLU A 15 -41.76 -33.33 -24.56
CA GLU A 15 -40.95 -33.99 -23.53
C GLU A 15 -39.45 -33.64 -23.58
N PRO A 16 -38.75 -33.70 -24.75
CA PRO A 16 -37.33 -33.32 -24.79
C PRO A 16 -37.13 -31.83 -24.53
N ARG A 17 -38.11 -30.99 -24.91
CA ARG A 17 -38.04 -29.55 -24.65
C ARG A 17 -38.19 -29.24 -23.17
N ILE A 18 -39.11 -29.94 -22.48
CA ILE A 18 -39.27 -29.83 -21.03
C ILE A 18 -37.98 -30.29 -20.33
N ALA A 19 -37.43 -31.44 -20.71
CA ALA A 19 -36.19 -31.95 -20.11
C ALA A 19 -35.00 -30.97 -20.26
N GLU A 20 -34.83 -30.36 -21.44
CA GLU A 20 -33.77 -29.36 -21.65
C GLU A 20 -34.01 -28.08 -20.85
N LEU A 21 -35.27 -27.61 -20.78
CA LEU A 21 -35.62 -26.44 -19.98
C LEU A 21 -35.41 -26.68 -18.48
N GLU A 22 -35.77 -27.86 -17.98
CA GLU A 22 -35.54 -28.27 -16.59
C GLU A 22 -34.05 -28.32 -16.26
N ARG A 23 -33.23 -28.88 -17.17
CA ARG A 23 -31.77 -28.91 -17.04
C ARG A 23 -31.19 -27.49 -16.92
N LEU A 24 -31.59 -26.58 -17.82
CA LEU A 24 -31.13 -25.19 -17.81
C LEU A 24 -31.58 -24.44 -16.55
N LEU A 25 -32.82 -24.66 -16.09
CA LEU A 25 -33.32 -24.03 -14.86
C LEU A 25 -32.55 -24.50 -13.63
N GLU A 26 -32.22 -25.79 -13.55
CA GLU A 26 -31.45 -26.34 -12.45
C GLU A 26 -30.01 -25.82 -12.46
N GLU A 27 -29.38 -25.66 -13.63
CA GLU A 27 -28.05 -25.04 -13.75
C GLU A 27 -28.03 -23.60 -13.23
N VAL A 28 -29.01 -22.78 -13.63
CA VAL A 28 -29.13 -21.38 -13.17
C VAL A 28 -29.39 -21.31 -11.66
N ARG A 29 -30.28 -22.16 -11.13
CA ARG A 29 -30.56 -22.23 -9.68
C ARG A 29 -29.33 -22.65 -8.88
N ARG A 30 -28.57 -23.64 -9.37
CA ARG A 30 -27.32 -24.06 -8.73
C ARG A 30 -26.27 -22.98 -8.78
N ALA A 31 -26.12 -22.26 -9.89
CA ALA A 31 -25.16 -21.16 -10.02
C ALA A 31 -25.47 -20.02 -9.02
N SER A 32 -26.74 -19.67 -8.84
CA SER A 32 -27.17 -18.61 -7.91
C SER A 32 -27.01 -18.95 -6.42
N LYS A 33 -26.98 -20.23 -6.06
CA LYS A 33 -26.91 -20.70 -4.65
C LYS A 33 -25.50 -21.06 -4.17
N ARG A 34 -24.46 -20.97 -5.01
CA ARG A 34 -23.08 -21.28 -4.61
C ARG A 34 -22.54 -20.20 -3.66
N GLN A 35 -22.34 -20.56 -2.40
CA GLN A 35 -21.78 -19.70 -1.34
C GLN A 35 -20.39 -19.12 -1.69
N SER A 36 -19.61 -19.83 -2.49
CA SER A 36 -18.21 -19.47 -2.77
C SER A 36 -18.03 -18.39 -3.83
N ALA A 37 -19.09 -17.93 -4.52
CA ALA A 37 -18.94 -16.96 -5.61
C ALA A 37 -20.16 -16.03 -5.84
N PRO A 38 -20.76 -15.40 -4.80
CA PRO A 38 -21.95 -14.57 -4.93
C PRO A 38 -21.78 -13.33 -5.82
N PHE A 39 -20.54 -12.85 -6.01
CA PHE A 39 -20.20 -11.73 -6.90
C PHE A 39 -19.39 -12.16 -8.14
N SER A 40 -19.43 -13.44 -8.51
CA SER A 40 -18.75 -13.91 -9.72
C SER A 40 -19.35 -13.25 -10.96
N LYS A 41 -18.49 -12.66 -11.79
CA LYS A 41 -18.88 -12.03 -13.05
C LYS A 41 -19.04 -13.03 -14.20
N GLY A 42 -18.96 -14.33 -13.92
CA GLY A 42 -18.96 -15.38 -14.93
C GLY A 42 -17.67 -15.41 -15.74
N ARG A 43 -17.75 -15.78 -17.01
CA ARG A 43 -16.60 -15.85 -17.92
C ARG A 43 -16.02 -14.44 -18.10
N SER A 44 -14.69 -14.34 -18.04
CA SER A 44 -13.99 -13.08 -18.30
C SER A 44 -14.27 -12.61 -19.74
N LYS A 45 -14.33 -11.30 -19.95
CA LYS A 45 -14.38 -10.71 -21.29
C LYS A 45 -13.12 -11.11 -22.06
N ASP A 46 -13.26 -11.37 -23.36
CA ASP A 46 -12.13 -11.77 -24.22
C ASP A 46 -11.04 -10.67 -24.28
N GLU A 47 -11.43 -9.40 -24.21
CA GLU A 47 -10.52 -8.25 -24.10
C GLU A 47 -10.80 -7.46 -22.81
N PRO A 48 -10.20 -7.86 -21.67
CA PRO A 48 -10.34 -7.13 -20.43
C PRO A 48 -9.56 -5.81 -20.49
N GLN A 49 -10.18 -4.73 -20.01
CA GLN A 49 -9.47 -3.45 -19.85
C GLN A 49 -8.35 -3.61 -18.83
N THR A 50 -7.23 -2.90 -19.06
CA THR A 50 -6.09 -2.92 -18.13
C THR A 50 -6.55 -2.41 -16.77
N PRO A 51 -6.33 -3.18 -15.68
CA PRO A 51 -6.67 -2.72 -14.35
C PRO A 51 -5.85 -1.47 -14.01
N GLY A 52 -6.54 -0.39 -13.67
CA GLY A 52 -5.88 0.88 -13.33
C GLY A 52 -6.74 2.09 -13.70
N ARG A 53 -6.57 3.17 -12.95
CA ARG A 53 -7.19 4.46 -13.28
C ARG A 53 -6.48 5.03 -14.51
N LYS A 54 -7.24 5.49 -15.51
CA LYS A 54 -6.67 6.29 -16.61
C LYS A 54 -5.87 7.44 -16.02
N LYS A 55 -4.65 7.67 -16.51
CA LYS A 55 -3.85 8.83 -16.09
C LYS A 55 -4.69 10.09 -16.33
N GLY A 56 -4.90 10.88 -15.28
CA GLY A 56 -5.58 12.17 -15.43
C GLY A 56 -4.64 13.20 -16.07
N ASP A 57 -5.19 14.29 -16.59
CA ASP A 57 -4.40 15.34 -17.27
C ASP A 57 -3.37 16.00 -16.34
N ALA A 58 -3.63 15.99 -15.03
CA ALA A 58 -2.71 16.43 -13.98
C ALA A 58 -1.68 15.37 -13.55
N HIS A 59 -1.63 14.21 -14.22
CA HIS A 59 -0.61 13.20 -13.97
C HIS A 59 0.72 13.71 -14.55
N GLY A 60 1.41 14.54 -13.74
CA GLY A 60 2.65 15.21 -14.11
C GLY A 60 3.80 14.25 -14.45
N ARG A 61 4.97 14.83 -14.76
CA ARG A 61 6.18 14.07 -15.05
C ARG A 61 6.57 13.22 -13.84
N HIS A 62 6.97 11.98 -14.11
CA HIS A 62 7.58 11.12 -13.10
C HIS A 62 8.85 11.82 -12.58
N GLY A 63 8.84 12.22 -11.31
CA GLY A 63 10.01 12.83 -10.66
C GLY A 63 11.03 11.76 -10.30
N HIS A 64 12.27 11.94 -10.72
CA HIS A 64 13.41 11.17 -10.22
C HIS A 64 14.03 11.94 -9.04
N ARG A 65 14.70 11.22 -8.12
CA ARG A 65 15.54 11.90 -7.11
C ARG A 65 16.68 12.59 -7.83
N ALA A 66 16.95 13.85 -7.46
CA ALA A 66 18.08 14.58 -7.98
C ALA A 66 19.39 13.89 -7.57
N VAL A 67 20.34 13.80 -8.50
CA VAL A 67 21.70 13.37 -8.24
C VAL A 67 22.41 14.47 -7.43
N PRO A 68 23.08 14.15 -6.31
CA PRO A 68 23.81 15.14 -5.54
C PRO A 68 24.99 15.70 -6.34
N VAL A 69 25.25 17.01 -6.21
CA VAL A 69 26.29 17.71 -7.00
C VAL A 69 27.71 17.28 -6.60
N GLN A 70 27.93 17.01 -5.32
CA GLN A 70 29.23 16.56 -4.80
C GLN A 70 29.00 15.46 -3.75
N PRO A 71 29.58 14.25 -3.94
CA PRO A 71 29.58 13.23 -2.91
C PRO A 71 30.63 13.54 -1.84
N ASP A 72 30.34 13.22 -0.58
CA ASP A 72 31.32 13.34 0.51
C ASP A 72 32.48 12.34 0.34
N ARG A 73 32.22 11.19 -0.30
CA ARG A 73 33.18 10.10 -0.53
C ARG A 73 32.84 9.36 -1.83
N THR A 74 33.87 8.95 -2.58
CA THR A 74 33.75 8.10 -3.77
C THR A 74 34.47 6.78 -3.52
N LEU A 75 33.82 5.66 -3.84
CA LEU A 75 34.36 4.32 -3.72
C LEU A 75 34.11 3.56 -5.03
N ASP A 76 35.14 2.92 -5.57
CA ASP A 76 35.02 2.07 -6.74
C ASP A 76 34.55 0.66 -6.34
N ALA A 77 33.61 0.11 -7.09
CA ALA A 77 33.15 -1.27 -6.98
C ALA A 77 33.54 -2.03 -8.27
N PRO A 78 34.80 -2.49 -8.40
CA PRO A 78 35.27 -3.16 -9.60
C PRO A 78 34.56 -4.49 -9.83
N LEU A 79 34.54 -4.93 -11.09
CA LEU A 79 34.03 -6.25 -11.46
C LEU A 79 34.87 -7.36 -10.81
N PRO A 80 34.26 -8.52 -10.48
CA PRO A 80 35.02 -9.69 -10.07
C PRO A 80 35.88 -10.20 -11.24
N ALA A 81 37.00 -10.86 -10.92
CA ALA A 81 37.91 -11.41 -11.95
C ALA A 81 37.25 -12.47 -12.85
N CYS A 82 36.27 -13.20 -12.31
CA CYS A 82 35.51 -14.23 -13.02
C CYS A 82 34.02 -14.07 -12.71
N CYS A 83 33.18 -14.44 -13.69
CA CYS A 83 31.74 -14.42 -13.55
C CYS A 83 31.31 -15.39 -12.44
N PRO A 84 30.57 -14.95 -11.42
CA PRO A 84 30.16 -15.83 -10.31
C PRO A 84 29.16 -16.92 -10.71
N HIS A 85 28.62 -16.87 -11.94
CA HIS A 85 27.64 -17.84 -12.44
C HIS A 85 28.25 -18.92 -13.34
N CYS A 86 29.21 -18.57 -14.19
CA CYS A 86 29.83 -19.51 -15.15
C CYS A 86 31.35 -19.64 -15.03
N GLY A 87 32.02 -18.77 -14.26
CA GLY A 87 33.47 -18.82 -14.04
C GLY A 87 34.33 -18.18 -15.15
N GLU A 88 33.74 -17.77 -16.26
CA GLU A 88 34.44 -17.11 -17.37
C GLU A 88 34.93 -15.70 -17.01
N GLU A 89 35.89 -15.17 -17.77
CA GLU A 89 36.42 -13.80 -17.63
C GLU A 89 35.32 -12.75 -17.87
N VAL A 90 35.41 -11.61 -17.17
CA VAL A 90 34.43 -10.52 -17.26
C VAL A 90 35.09 -9.26 -17.79
N ASP A 91 34.67 -8.84 -18.98
CA ASP A 91 35.07 -7.57 -19.57
C ASP A 91 34.28 -6.40 -19.00
N LEU A 92 34.98 -5.29 -18.74
CA LEU A 92 34.37 -4.05 -18.31
C LEU A 92 33.72 -3.31 -19.49
N GLU A 93 32.39 -3.25 -19.52
CA GLU A 93 31.66 -2.49 -20.54
C GLU A 93 31.62 -0.98 -20.24
N ARG A 94 31.24 -0.60 -19.01
CA ARG A 94 31.20 0.79 -18.53
C ARG A 94 31.19 0.87 -17.00
N TRP A 95 31.60 2.02 -16.48
CA TRP A 95 31.30 2.39 -15.09
C TRP A 95 29.90 3.00 -15.00
N ALA A 96 29.16 2.64 -13.95
CA ALA A 96 27.87 3.22 -13.62
C ALA A 96 27.94 3.85 -12.22
N GLU A 97 27.36 5.03 -12.07
CA GLU A 97 27.35 5.76 -10.80
C GLU A 97 26.13 5.41 -9.95
N GLN A 98 26.37 5.20 -8.66
CA GLN A 98 25.32 5.01 -7.65
C GLN A 98 25.62 5.91 -6.45
N PHE A 99 24.58 6.58 -5.95
CA PHE A 99 24.69 7.51 -4.81
C PHE A 99 23.94 6.95 -3.61
N GLN A 100 24.62 6.87 -2.47
CA GLN A 100 24.03 6.54 -1.18
C GLN A 100 24.20 7.72 -0.23
N THR A 101 23.09 8.21 0.32
CA THR A 101 23.09 9.25 1.36
C THR A 101 22.73 8.63 2.69
N GLU A 102 23.64 8.68 3.65
CA GLU A 102 23.45 8.18 5.01
C GLU A 102 23.39 9.35 6.00
N LEU A 103 22.59 9.21 7.06
CA LEU A 103 22.57 10.22 8.12
C LEU A 103 23.90 10.16 8.90
N PRO A 104 24.50 11.31 9.25
CA PRO A 104 25.70 11.30 10.07
C PRO A 104 25.39 10.66 11.43
N GLN A 105 26.42 10.09 12.07
CA GLN A 105 26.29 9.59 13.44
C GLN A 105 26.03 10.78 14.38
N VAL A 106 24.77 10.98 14.74
CA VAL A 106 24.33 12.02 15.67
C VAL A 106 23.89 11.39 16.99
N ALA A 107 24.46 11.87 18.10
CA ALA A 107 24.00 11.50 19.43
C ALA A 107 22.77 12.35 19.82
N PRO A 108 21.71 11.76 20.41
CA PRO A 108 20.55 12.54 20.84
C PRO A 108 20.91 13.42 22.03
N VAL A 109 20.47 14.68 21.98
CA VAL A 109 20.51 15.58 23.15
C VAL A 109 19.32 15.23 24.06
N VAL A 110 19.59 14.81 25.30
CA VAL A 110 18.56 14.41 26.26
C VAL A 110 18.33 15.49 27.30
N THR A 111 17.20 16.18 27.22
CA THR A 111 16.79 17.20 28.21
C THR A 111 15.89 16.58 29.28
N ARG A 112 16.32 16.63 30.54
CA ARG A 112 15.52 16.20 31.70
C ARG A 112 14.79 17.37 32.34
N PHE A 113 13.46 17.41 32.21
CA PHE A 113 12.63 18.36 32.94
C PHE A 113 12.32 17.85 34.36
N ARG A 114 12.77 18.59 35.38
CA ARG A 114 12.34 18.37 36.78
C ARG A 114 11.04 19.12 37.02
N VAL A 115 9.92 18.43 36.85
CA VAL A 115 8.60 19.03 36.95
C VAL A 115 8.11 19.06 38.40
N GLY A 116 7.81 20.25 38.93
CA GLY A 116 7.13 20.40 40.21
C GLY A 116 5.68 19.93 40.13
N VAL A 117 5.26 19.10 41.09
CA VAL A 117 3.88 18.61 41.20
C VAL A 117 3.39 18.85 42.62
N GLY A 118 2.21 19.45 42.76
CA GLY A 118 1.61 19.76 44.05
C GLY A 118 0.09 19.68 44.04
N ARG A 119 -0.53 20.01 45.18
CA ARG A 119 -1.97 20.17 45.32
C ARG A 119 -2.28 21.55 45.88
N CYS A 120 -3.28 22.23 45.33
CA CYS A 120 -3.72 23.52 45.83
C CYS A 120 -4.21 23.39 47.28
N ARG A 121 -3.82 24.31 48.18
CA ARG A 121 -4.22 24.26 49.60
C ARG A 121 -5.72 24.49 49.80
N GLY A 122 -6.35 25.31 48.96
CA GLY A 122 -7.80 25.58 49.01
C GLY A 122 -8.62 24.47 48.33
N CYS A 123 -8.51 24.33 47.01
CA CYS A 123 -9.37 23.42 46.25
C CYS A 123 -8.84 21.97 46.13
N ARG A 124 -7.65 21.65 46.68
CA ARG A 124 -7.01 20.31 46.69
C ARG A 124 -6.73 19.68 45.31
N ARG A 125 -7.08 20.38 44.21
CA ARG A 125 -6.77 19.97 42.83
C ARG A 125 -5.26 19.87 42.60
N ARG A 126 -4.87 18.92 41.76
CA ARG A 126 -3.47 18.71 41.37
C ARG A 126 -3.02 19.84 40.44
N VAL A 127 -1.84 20.40 40.70
CA VAL A 127 -1.17 21.39 39.87
C VAL A 127 0.19 20.85 39.47
N GLN A 128 0.57 21.10 38.23
CA GLN A 128 1.85 20.66 37.66
C GLN A 128 2.51 21.85 36.97
N GLY A 129 3.80 22.06 37.23
CA GLY A 129 4.60 23.07 36.54
C GLY A 129 4.87 22.67 35.09
N ARG A 130 5.06 23.67 34.23
CA ARG A 130 5.34 23.46 32.80
C ARG A 130 6.51 24.34 32.36
N HIS A 131 7.45 23.74 31.65
CA HIS A 131 8.54 24.50 31.00
C HIS A 131 8.11 24.86 29.57
N PRO A 132 8.45 26.05 29.03
CA PRO A 132 8.07 26.45 27.67
C PRO A 132 8.49 25.46 26.57
N GLU A 133 9.65 24.83 26.73
CA GLU A 133 10.18 23.83 25.78
C GLU A 133 9.57 22.42 25.94
N GLN A 134 8.73 22.17 26.94
CA GLN A 134 8.06 20.88 27.07
C GLN A 134 7.00 20.71 25.97
N VAL A 135 7.19 19.68 25.17
CA VAL A 135 6.22 19.25 24.16
C VAL A 135 4.97 18.57 24.76
N SER A 136 5.03 18.15 26.03
CA SER A 136 3.93 17.45 26.71
C SER A 136 4.06 17.53 28.22
N ASP A 137 2.92 17.50 28.93
CA ASP A 137 2.84 17.46 30.40
C ASP A 137 2.81 16.02 30.96
N ALA A 138 2.98 14.99 30.10
CA ALA A 138 2.88 13.60 30.51
C ALA A 138 4.03 13.17 31.47
N LEU A 139 3.67 12.56 32.60
CA LEU A 139 4.61 11.98 33.57
C LEU A 139 4.51 10.44 33.61
N GLY A 140 5.36 9.80 34.43
CA GLY A 140 5.34 8.35 34.64
C GLY A 140 5.85 7.58 33.42
N ARG A 141 5.14 6.50 33.03
CA ARG A 141 5.54 5.65 31.88
C ARG A 141 5.57 6.41 30.55
N ARG A 142 4.83 7.52 30.45
CA ARG A 142 4.74 8.36 29.23
C ARG A 142 5.70 9.56 29.25
N ARG A 143 6.66 9.60 30.18
CA ARG A 143 7.69 10.65 30.29
C ARG A 143 8.65 10.70 29.09
N PRO A 144 9.07 9.60 28.44
CA PRO A 144 10.00 9.68 27.33
C PRO A 144 9.25 10.24 26.12
N ARG A 145 9.73 11.35 25.57
CA ARG A 145 9.16 12.01 24.40
C ARG A 145 10.29 12.56 23.54
N SER A 146 10.18 12.36 22.23
CA SER A 146 11.04 13.04 21.26
C SER A 146 10.64 14.50 21.19
N GLY A 147 11.62 15.41 21.28
CA GLY A 147 11.42 16.82 20.99
C GLY A 147 11.24 17.08 19.49
N PRO A 148 11.02 18.34 19.07
CA PRO A 148 10.80 18.70 17.67
C PRO A 148 12.00 18.43 16.73
N GLY A 149 13.16 18.04 17.28
CA GLY A 149 14.37 17.75 16.51
C GLY A 149 15.00 19.02 15.89
N PRO A 150 16.24 18.92 15.40
CA PRO A 150 16.92 20.02 14.70
C PRO A 150 16.41 20.23 13.27
N TRP A 151 15.78 19.22 12.67
CA TRP A 151 15.23 19.27 11.32
C TRP A 151 13.85 19.93 11.31
N ARG A 152 13.79 21.25 11.49
CA ARG A 152 12.67 22.03 10.93
C ARG A 152 12.94 22.11 9.43
N GLY A 153 12.44 21.13 8.68
CA GLY A 153 12.53 21.22 7.23
C GLY A 153 11.84 22.51 6.79
N GLU A 154 12.58 23.39 6.10
CA GLU A 154 12.05 24.40 5.18
C GLU A 154 11.42 23.72 3.95
N HIS A 155 10.75 22.59 4.16
CA HIS A 155 9.87 22.01 3.17
C HIS A 155 8.60 22.83 3.25
N GLY A 156 8.56 23.89 2.43
CA GLY A 156 7.35 24.58 2.02
C GLY A 156 6.43 23.62 1.29
N CYS A 157 5.89 22.64 2.01
CA CYS A 157 4.68 21.95 1.61
C CYS A 157 3.54 22.79 2.17
N THR A 158 3.24 23.88 1.47
CA THR A 158 2.03 24.64 1.69
C THR A 158 0.89 23.70 1.37
N ILE A 159 0.23 23.15 2.40
CA ILE A 159 -1.05 22.46 2.23
C ILE A 159 -2.06 23.57 1.94
N PRO A 160 -2.61 23.69 0.71
CA PRO A 160 -3.66 24.66 0.48
C PRO A 160 -4.86 24.27 1.33
N SER A 161 -5.34 25.20 2.14
CA SER A 161 -6.60 25.07 2.87
C SER A 161 -7.75 24.97 1.87
N ALA A 162 -8.64 24.01 2.10
CA ALA A 162 -9.93 23.89 1.43
C ALA A 162 -10.90 24.99 1.86
#